data_AF-A0A495E9A7-F1
#
_entry.id   AF-A0A495E9A7-F1
#
_cell.length_a   1.000
_cell.length_b   1.000
_cell.length_c   1.000
_cell.angle_alpha   90.00
_cell.angle_beta   90.00
_cell.angle_gamma   90.00
#
_symmetry.space_group_name_H-M   'P 1'
#
loop_
_entity.id
_entity.type
_entity.pdbx_description
1 polymer ?
#
loop_
_entity_poly.entity_id
_entity_poly.type
_entity_poly.pdbx_seq_one_letter_code
_entity_poly.pdbx_strand_id
1 'polypeptide(L)'
;MKTYLYIIVFFLIFSSLHSQGLLSPKNNFTEQDTLRGSITPERVWWDLNYYHLNIEVKPDEKYISGSNLIRYKVLDQKQVLQVDLQPPLKIEKITQDGKKLKVTSKGNAHFISLYKKQKKGDYNEIIVYYSGHPKEAVRAPWDGGFSWKKDTNGKHFVATSCQGLGASVWWPNKDHMYDEVDSMAISVTVPKGLVNVSNGRLRKIEEHKNTNTYHWFVSNPINNYGVNVNIADYVNFSEVFDGEKGKLDMDYYVLRDNLEKAKVHFTDAPKMMKAFEHWFGPYPFYEDSFKLVEVPYLGMEHQSSVTYGNKYKKGYLGRDLSGSGWGLKFDFLIIHEAGHEWFANNITNKDIADMWIHEGFTCYSENLFLDYYHGTKAAEEYVIGLRKNIANDKPIIGPYNVNKEGSKDMYYKGANMLHTLRQLVNDDVLWREILRGLNKEFYHATVTTQQIEDYLCKKTQKDLTHFFDQYLRTAKIPELEYVIKKNTLTYRYTNVVSEFTMPIKVLINGEEKWVNVSENWETTKAGEVITDLTIDPNFYITSKEVDVN
;
A
#
# COMPACT_ATOMS: atom_id res chain seq x y z
N MET A 1 -21.39 -46.05 77.29
CA MET A 1 -22.24 -44.86 77.51
C MET A 1 -21.35 -43.63 77.39
N LYS A 2 -21.72 -42.68 76.51
CA LYS A 2 -21.04 -41.41 76.17
C LYS A 2 -19.74 -41.52 75.34
N THR A 3 -19.90 -41.31 74.03
CA THR A 3 -18.78 -40.98 73.11
C THR A 3 -19.05 -39.57 72.57
N TYR A 4 -18.09 -38.67 72.76
CA TYR A 4 -18.17 -37.26 72.41
C TYR A 4 -17.98 -37.04 70.90
N LEU A 5 -18.82 -36.18 70.34
CA LEU A 5 -18.85 -35.76 68.94
C LEU A 5 -17.76 -34.69 68.71
N TYR A 6 -16.72 -35.02 67.94
CA TYR A 6 -15.73 -34.05 67.46
C TYR A 6 -16.18 -33.50 66.10
N ILE A 7 -16.46 -32.20 66.05
CA ILE A 7 -16.69 -31.45 64.82
C ILE A 7 -15.33 -30.94 64.34
N ILE A 8 -14.81 -31.53 63.26
CA ILE A 8 -13.63 -31.06 62.53
C ILE A 8 -14.10 -30.22 61.35
N VAL A 9 -13.73 -28.94 61.37
CA VAL A 9 -13.95 -27.98 60.30
C VAL A 9 -12.95 -28.25 59.17
N PHE A 10 -13.44 -28.65 58.00
CA PHE A 10 -12.63 -28.78 56.78
C PHE A 10 -12.67 -27.46 55.99
N PHE A 11 -11.58 -26.70 56.03
CA PHE A 11 -11.33 -25.56 55.14
C PHE A 11 -10.85 -26.11 53.78
N LEU A 12 -11.68 -26.01 52.74
CA LEU A 12 -11.29 -26.25 51.36
C LEU A 12 -10.59 -25.01 50.80
N ILE A 13 -9.27 -25.10 50.66
CA ILE A 13 -8.44 -24.15 49.92
C ILE A 13 -8.63 -24.48 48.42
N PHE A 14 -9.38 -23.65 47.70
CA PHE A 14 -9.37 -23.67 46.24
C PHE A 14 -8.13 -22.92 45.74
N SER A 15 -7.14 -23.69 45.31
CA SER A 15 -6.00 -23.20 44.54
C SER A 15 -6.46 -22.90 43.11
N SER A 16 -6.80 -21.64 42.82
CA SER A 16 -7.00 -21.19 41.43
C SER A 16 -5.64 -21.06 40.75
N LEU A 17 -5.21 -22.15 40.12
CA LEU A 17 -4.07 -22.20 39.20
C LEU A 17 -4.32 -21.24 38.03
N HIS A 18 -3.36 -20.33 37.85
CA HIS A 18 -3.16 -19.57 36.63
C HIS A 18 -2.84 -20.53 35.48
N SER A 19 -3.72 -20.63 34.48
CA SER A 19 -3.34 -21.05 33.13
C SER A 19 -4.48 -20.76 32.14
N GLN A 20 -4.53 -19.53 31.63
CA GLN A 20 -5.13 -19.22 30.33
C GLN A 20 -4.30 -18.11 29.67
N GLY A 21 -3.27 -18.55 28.96
CA GLY A 21 -2.37 -17.70 28.17
C GLY A 21 -1.50 -18.52 27.20
N LEU A 22 -1.93 -19.73 26.87
CA LEU A 22 -1.27 -20.64 25.95
C LEU A 22 -2.18 -20.79 24.75
N LEU A 23 -2.05 -19.87 23.78
CA LEU A 23 -2.45 -19.96 22.36
C LEU A 23 -2.52 -18.58 21.67
N SER A 24 -2.08 -17.48 22.31
CA SER A 24 -1.71 -16.29 21.56
C SER A 24 -0.33 -16.52 20.94
N PRO A 25 -0.13 -16.31 19.62
CA PRO A 25 1.22 -16.34 19.05
C PRO A 25 2.06 -15.33 19.82
N LYS A 26 3.15 -15.80 20.45
CA LYS A 26 4.18 -14.92 21.02
C LYS A 26 4.83 -14.21 19.84
N ASN A 27 4.24 -13.10 19.43
CA ASN A 27 4.86 -12.23 18.45
C ASN A 27 6.00 -11.51 19.18
N ASN A 28 7.22 -12.04 19.03
CA ASN A 28 8.43 -11.44 19.56
C ASN A 28 8.81 -10.21 18.72
N PHE A 29 8.02 -9.13 18.81
CA PHE A 29 8.36 -7.86 18.18
C PHE A 29 9.54 -7.21 18.90
N THR A 30 10.42 -6.57 18.14
CA THR A 30 11.56 -5.83 18.68
C THR A 30 11.11 -4.46 19.20
N GLU A 31 11.95 -3.82 20.04
CA GLU A 31 11.71 -2.42 20.43
C GLU A 31 11.65 -1.51 19.18
N GLN A 32 12.41 -1.83 18.14
CA GLN A 32 12.42 -1.09 16.88
C GLN A 32 11.09 -1.22 16.10
N ASP A 33 10.49 -2.41 16.09
CA ASP A 33 9.18 -2.62 15.45
C ASP A 33 8.12 -1.74 16.11
N THR A 34 8.18 -1.60 17.43
CA THR A 34 7.26 -0.77 18.20
C THR A 34 7.54 0.72 18.02
N LEU A 35 8.81 1.15 18.11
CA LEU A 35 9.19 2.56 17.98
C LEU A 35 8.88 3.14 16.61
N ARG A 36 8.96 2.32 15.55
CA ARG A 36 8.58 2.73 14.21
C ARG A 36 7.08 2.60 13.97
N GLY A 37 6.48 1.48 14.36
CA GLY A 37 5.10 1.16 14.04
C GLY A 37 4.03 1.77 14.95
N SER A 38 4.41 2.51 16.00
CA SER A 38 3.46 3.18 16.87
C SER A 38 3.55 4.71 16.79
N ILE A 39 2.43 5.36 17.08
CA ILE A 39 2.34 6.80 17.29
C ILE A 39 2.81 7.11 18.72
N THR A 40 4.11 7.32 18.88
CA THR A 40 4.74 7.54 20.20
C THR A 40 4.38 8.89 20.82
N PRO A 41 4.52 9.06 22.15
CA PRO A 41 4.37 10.35 22.82
C PRO A 41 5.26 11.46 22.23
N GLU A 42 6.42 11.12 21.66
CA GLU A 42 7.36 12.03 21.02
C GLU A 42 7.05 12.32 19.55
N ARG A 43 6.00 11.70 18.98
CA ARG A 43 5.50 11.96 17.62
C ARG A 43 4.17 12.73 17.63
N VAL A 44 3.26 12.43 18.57
CA VAL A 44 1.86 12.89 18.50
C VAL A 44 1.66 14.38 18.78
N TRP A 45 2.59 15.03 19.50
CA TRP A 45 2.40 16.43 19.93
C TRP A 45 2.74 17.46 18.86
N TRP A 46 3.31 17.04 17.72
CA TRP A 46 3.73 17.93 16.64
C TRP A 46 3.27 17.39 15.29
N ASP A 47 2.70 18.28 14.50
CA ASP A 47 2.15 18.06 13.16
C ASP A 47 3.23 18.42 12.13
N LEU A 48 3.57 17.48 11.25
CA LEU A 48 4.63 17.64 10.26
C LEU A 48 4.11 18.42 9.05
N ASN A 49 4.69 19.57 8.72
CA ASN A 49 4.16 20.42 7.64
C ASN A 49 5.06 20.48 6.41
N TYR A 50 6.39 20.43 6.57
CA TYR A 50 7.29 20.61 5.44
C TYR A 50 8.66 19.97 5.66
N TYR A 51 9.20 19.41 4.57
CA TYR A 51 10.58 18.99 4.47
C TYR A 51 11.34 19.79 3.40
N HIS A 52 12.61 20.11 3.69
CA HIS A 52 13.60 20.37 2.64
C HIS A 52 14.74 19.38 2.75
N LEU A 53 14.67 18.35 1.91
CA LEU A 53 15.74 17.38 1.76
C LEU A 53 16.79 17.92 0.81
N ASN A 54 17.99 18.17 1.30
CA ASN A 54 19.12 18.68 0.52
C ASN A 54 20.32 17.77 0.67
N ILE A 55 20.63 16.98 -0.36
CA ILE A 55 21.67 15.95 -0.31
C ILE A 55 22.60 16.01 -1.51
N GLU A 56 23.84 15.59 -1.29
CA GLU A 56 24.77 15.19 -2.32
C GLU A 56 24.82 13.65 -2.37
N VAL A 57 24.72 13.09 -3.57
CA VAL A 57 24.89 11.67 -3.83
C VAL A 57 26.18 11.48 -4.60
N LYS A 58 27.08 10.63 -4.09
CA LYS A 58 28.37 10.28 -4.71
C LYS A 58 28.35 8.80 -5.12
N PRO A 59 27.91 8.47 -6.35
CA PRO A 59 27.72 7.08 -6.77
C PRO A 59 29.00 6.24 -6.78
N ASP A 60 30.16 6.81 -7.11
CA ASP A 60 31.45 6.09 -7.08
C ASP A 60 31.82 5.62 -5.67
N GLU A 61 31.47 6.42 -4.65
CA GLU A 61 31.73 6.13 -3.25
C GLU A 61 30.57 5.37 -2.59
N LYS A 62 29.41 5.24 -3.26
CA LYS A 62 28.13 4.80 -2.67
C LYS A 62 27.81 5.55 -1.37
N TYR A 63 28.01 6.87 -1.40
CA TYR A 63 27.95 7.73 -0.21
C TYR A 63 26.96 8.88 -0.40
N ILE A 64 26.28 9.24 0.68
CA ILE A 64 25.40 10.41 0.72
C ILE A 64 25.75 11.31 1.90
N SER A 65 25.56 12.62 1.72
CA SER A 65 25.68 13.60 2.79
C SER A 65 24.78 14.80 2.54
N GLY A 66 24.25 15.38 3.60
CA GLY A 66 23.41 16.56 3.47
C GLY A 66 22.64 16.89 4.71
N SER A 67 21.47 17.50 4.51
CA SER A 67 20.57 17.89 5.58
C SER A 67 19.11 17.72 5.19
N ASN A 68 18.27 17.49 6.21
CA ASN A 68 16.83 17.66 6.08
C ASN A 68 16.36 18.77 7.04
N LEU A 69 15.72 19.81 6.51
CA LEU A 69 14.97 20.77 7.33
C LEU A 69 13.59 20.18 7.57
N ILE A 70 13.18 20.13 8.85
CA ILE A 70 11.89 19.63 9.28
C ILE A 70 11.13 20.79 9.92
N ARG A 71 10.02 21.19 9.29
CA ARG A 71 9.11 22.21 9.83
C ARG A 71 7.85 21.53 10.35
N TYR A 72 7.42 21.96 11.53
CA TYR A 72 6.26 21.39 12.22
C TYR A 72 5.47 22.43 12.99
N LYS A 73 4.19 22.14 13.20
CA LYS A 73 3.27 22.89 14.04
C LYS A 73 3.15 22.22 15.39
N VAL A 74 3.22 23.00 16.46
CA VAL A 74 3.07 22.50 17.83
C VAL A 74 1.59 22.25 18.13
N LEU A 75 1.20 20.99 18.36
CA LEU A 75 -0.14 20.61 18.79
C LEU A 75 -0.27 20.64 20.31
N ASP A 76 0.77 20.19 21.04
CA ASP A 76 0.82 20.21 22.50
C ASP A 76 2.21 20.57 23.03
N GLN A 77 2.27 21.11 24.25
CA GLN A 77 3.52 21.60 24.84
C GLN A 77 4.39 20.44 25.35
N LYS A 78 5.33 19.98 24.52
CA LYS A 78 6.37 18.99 24.88
C LYS A 78 7.75 19.53 24.49
N GLN A 79 8.81 18.82 24.88
CA GLN A 79 10.21 19.24 24.66
C GLN A 79 11.09 18.15 24.05
N VAL A 80 10.50 17.01 23.67
CA VAL A 80 11.23 15.91 23.03
C VAL A 80 10.45 15.47 21.80
N LEU A 81 11.09 15.48 20.65
CA LEU A 81 10.57 14.90 19.41
C LEU A 81 11.38 13.67 18.99
N GLN A 82 10.75 12.77 18.25
CA GLN A 82 11.40 11.61 17.63
C GLN A 82 11.61 11.84 16.13
N VAL A 83 12.84 11.61 15.64
CA VAL A 83 13.19 11.50 14.22
C VAL A 83 13.90 10.18 14.02
N ASP A 84 13.71 9.54 12.87
CA ASP A 84 14.26 8.23 12.58
C ASP A 84 15.35 8.32 11.49
N LEU A 85 16.47 7.62 11.68
CA LEU A 85 17.54 7.42 10.70
C LEU A 85 18.22 6.07 10.96
N GLN A 86 18.36 5.22 9.94
CA GLN A 86 18.93 3.88 10.11
C GLN A 86 20.46 3.88 9.88
N PRO A 87 21.23 3.08 10.63
CA PRO A 87 22.62 2.79 10.27
C PRO A 87 22.68 2.13 8.89
N PRO A 88 23.75 2.33 8.09
CA PRO A 88 25.06 2.90 8.49
C PRO A 88 25.13 4.44 8.49
N LEU A 89 24.03 5.14 8.16
CA LEU A 89 23.99 6.59 8.19
C LEU A 89 24.11 7.12 9.61
N LYS A 90 24.69 8.31 9.74
CA LYS A 90 24.96 8.96 11.02
C LYS A 90 24.42 10.36 11.02
N ILE A 91 23.77 10.73 12.12
CA ILE A 91 23.43 12.12 12.42
C ILE A 91 24.69 12.83 12.91
N GLU A 92 25.16 13.82 12.16
CA GLU A 92 26.32 14.64 12.50
C GLU A 92 25.97 15.68 13.57
N LYS A 93 24.82 16.34 13.36
CA LYS A 93 24.24 17.29 14.32
C LYS A 93 22.77 17.56 13.98
N ILE A 94 22.01 17.94 14.99
CA ILE A 94 20.68 18.52 14.83
C ILE A 94 20.69 19.91 15.42
N THR A 95 20.11 20.89 14.73
CA THR A 95 20.06 22.28 15.19
C THR A 95 18.65 22.85 15.18
N GLN A 96 18.35 23.74 16.12
CA GLN A 96 17.18 24.62 16.14
C GLN A 96 17.66 26.05 16.36
N ASP A 97 17.19 27.00 15.54
CA ASP A 97 17.60 28.41 15.62
C ASP A 97 19.14 28.58 15.69
N GLY A 98 19.88 27.77 14.90
CA GLY A 98 21.35 27.75 14.85
C GLY A 98 22.04 27.05 16.04
N LYS A 99 21.32 26.61 17.07
CA LYS A 99 21.89 25.95 18.26
C LYS A 99 21.83 24.44 18.16
N LYS A 100 22.93 23.74 18.50
CA LYS A 100 22.99 22.28 18.51
C LYS A 100 22.11 21.70 19.63
N LEU A 101 21.34 20.68 19.31
CA LEU A 101 20.43 19.98 20.24
C LEU A 101 21.07 18.71 20.81
N LYS A 102 20.57 18.29 21.98
CA LYS A 102 20.93 16.99 22.58
C LYS A 102 20.09 15.88 21.95
N VAL A 103 20.74 14.78 21.57
CA VAL A 103 20.10 13.62 20.95
C VAL A 103 20.41 12.37 21.78
N THR A 104 19.38 11.58 22.07
CA THR A 104 19.51 10.24 22.65
C THR A 104 18.96 9.24 21.63
N SER A 105 19.71 8.20 21.29
CA SER A 105 19.30 7.24 20.25
C SER A 105 18.91 5.90 20.86
N LYS A 106 17.89 5.26 20.27
CA LYS A 106 17.54 3.85 20.50
C LYS A 106 17.30 3.18 19.15
N GLY A 107 18.27 2.37 18.71
CA GLY A 107 18.23 1.80 17.35
C GLY A 107 18.17 2.92 16.30
N ASN A 108 17.13 2.90 15.47
CA ASN A 108 16.90 3.86 14.40
C ASN A 108 16.14 5.11 14.87
N ALA A 109 15.59 5.10 16.10
CA ALA A 109 14.84 6.22 16.65
C ALA A 109 15.76 7.17 17.44
N HIS A 110 15.69 8.46 17.11
CA HIS A 110 16.49 9.51 17.72
C HIS A 110 15.59 10.51 18.44
N PHE A 111 15.79 10.66 19.75
CA PHE A 111 15.03 11.54 20.63
C PHE A 111 15.76 12.85 20.82
N ILE A 112 15.19 13.93 20.28
CA ILE A 112 15.78 15.27 20.25
C ILE A 112 15.20 16.13 21.37
N SER A 113 16.04 16.57 22.29
CA SER A 113 15.65 17.50 23.36
C SER A 113 15.72 18.95 22.87
N LEU A 114 14.59 19.63 22.88
CA LEU A 114 14.42 21.03 22.45
C LEU A 114 14.71 21.99 23.61
N TYR A 115 15.39 23.11 23.30
CA TYR A 115 15.58 24.21 24.26
C TYR A 115 14.49 25.28 24.15
N LYS A 116 13.99 25.51 22.93
CA LYS A 116 12.93 26.49 22.67
C LYS A 116 11.64 25.97 23.29
N LYS A 117 10.96 26.79 24.08
CA LYS A 117 9.63 26.46 24.60
C LYS A 117 8.64 26.30 23.44
N GLN A 118 8.05 25.11 23.34
CA GLN A 118 7.04 24.81 22.34
C GLN A 118 5.69 25.39 22.77
N LYS A 119 5.18 26.41 22.08
CA LYS A 119 3.85 26.98 22.32
C LYS A 119 2.89 26.42 21.29
N LYS A 120 1.72 25.96 21.74
CA LYS A 120 0.67 25.42 20.89
C LYS A 120 0.29 26.42 19.79
N GLY A 121 0.26 25.96 18.54
CA GLY A 121 -0.01 26.76 17.36
C GLY A 121 1.22 27.38 16.67
N ASP A 122 2.38 27.42 17.34
CA ASP A 122 3.62 27.92 16.73
C ASP A 122 4.12 26.93 15.66
N TYR A 123 4.73 27.48 14.62
CA TYR A 123 5.55 26.72 13.67
C TYR A 123 7.02 26.82 14.07
N ASN A 124 7.69 25.67 14.14
CA ASN A 124 9.11 25.58 14.49
C ASN A 124 9.85 24.71 13.48
N GLU A 125 11.18 24.85 13.49
CA GLU A 125 12.05 24.12 12.58
C GLU A 125 13.20 23.46 13.34
N ILE A 126 13.62 22.30 12.84
CA ILE A 126 14.92 21.72 13.12
C ILE A 126 15.62 21.37 11.81
N ILE A 127 16.95 21.33 11.81
CA ILE A 127 17.74 20.85 10.67
C ILE A 127 18.57 19.67 11.14
N VAL A 128 18.41 18.53 10.49
CA VAL A 128 19.16 17.30 10.74
C VAL A 128 20.24 17.18 9.68
N TYR A 129 21.51 17.28 10.08
CA TYR A 129 22.66 17.05 9.21
C TYR A 129 23.12 15.61 9.37
N TYR A 130 23.34 14.91 8.27
CA TYR A 130 23.66 13.49 8.28
C TYR A 130 24.56 13.10 7.11
N SER A 131 25.23 11.97 7.26
CA SER A 131 26.12 11.43 6.24
C SER A 131 26.33 9.93 6.39
N GLY A 132 26.81 9.27 5.34
CA GLY A 132 27.26 7.88 5.39
C GLY A 132 27.03 7.10 4.11
N HIS A 133 27.30 5.80 4.19
CA HIS A 133 26.98 4.84 3.14
C HIS A 133 25.58 4.30 3.45
N PRO A 134 24.54 4.66 2.69
CA PRO A 134 23.21 4.12 2.93
C PRO A 134 23.20 2.62 2.64
N LYS A 135 22.24 1.91 3.24
CA LYS A 135 22.07 0.48 2.96
C LYS A 135 21.89 0.26 1.44
N GLU A 136 22.68 -0.67 0.90
CA GLU A 136 22.51 -1.13 -0.47
C GLU A 136 21.40 -2.16 -0.54
N ALA A 137 20.47 -1.97 -1.48
CA ALA A 137 19.42 -2.93 -1.77
C ALA A 137 19.98 -4.08 -2.62
N VAL A 138 19.85 -5.29 -2.13
CA VAL A 138 20.30 -6.52 -2.79
C VAL A 138 19.22 -7.05 -3.73
N ARG A 139 17.94 -6.95 -3.33
CA ARG A 139 16.76 -7.44 -4.05
C ARG A 139 15.67 -6.36 -4.09
N ALA A 140 16.04 -5.16 -4.53
CA ALA A 140 15.09 -4.07 -4.69
C ALA A 140 13.89 -4.51 -5.57
N PRO A 141 12.66 -4.08 -5.22
CA PRO A 141 12.34 -3.18 -4.10
C PRO A 141 12.19 -3.87 -2.73
N TRP A 142 12.26 -5.20 -2.66
CA TRP A 142 11.80 -6.01 -1.50
C TRP A 142 12.60 -5.87 -0.21
N ASP A 143 13.89 -5.52 -0.27
CA ASP A 143 14.74 -5.38 0.92
C ASP A 143 15.09 -3.93 1.27
N GLY A 144 14.70 -2.98 0.42
CA GLY A 144 14.87 -1.53 0.58
C GLY A 144 16.30 -1.00 0.58
N GLY A 145 16.46 0.31 0.34
CA GLY A 145 17.73 1.03 0.29
C GLY A 145 18.06 1.60 -1.09
N PHE A 146 19.35 1.86 -1.31
CA PHE A 146 19.87 2.32 -2.60
C PHE A 146 20.25 1.15 -3.50
N SER A 147 19.77 1.17 -4.74
CA SER A 147 20.29 0.32 -5.82
C SER A 147 21.46 1.04 -6.48
N TRP A 148 22.69 0.54 -6.29
CA TRP A 148 23.89 1.09 -6.94
C TRP A 148 24.25 0.25 -8.17
N LYS A 149 23.58 0.48 -9.30
CA LYS A 149 23.83 -0.24 -10.56
C LYS A 149 24.51 0.65 -11.59
N LYS A 150 24.84 0.04 -12.74
CA LYS A 150 25.32 0.72 -13.93
C LYS A 150 24.47 0.33 -15.13
N ASP A 151 24.33 1.25 -16.07
CA ASP A 151 23.72 0.96 -17.36
C ASP A 151 24.68 0.17 -18.28
N THR A 152 24.23 -0.14 -19.50
CA THR A 152 25.00 -0.87 -20.51
C THR A 152 26.25 -0.13 -20.99
N ASN A 153 26.32 1.19 -20.78
CA ASN A 153 27.47 2.03 -21.13
C ASN A 153 28.41 2.25 -19.94
N GLY A 154 28.16 1.61 -18.80
CA GLY A 154 28.96 1.72 -17.59
C GLY A 154 28.75 3.03 -16.81
N LYS A 155 27.72 3.83 -17.15
CA LYS A 155 27.32 5.01 -16.37
C LYS A 155 26.48 4.58 -15.18
N HIS A 156 26.49 5.40 -14.12
CA HIS A 156 25.74 5.12 -12.90
C HIS A 156 24.24 5.08 -13.18
N PHE A 157 23.58 4.06 -12.65
CA PHE A 157 22.13 3.88 -12.68
C PHE A 157 21.67 3.57 -11.27
N VAL A 158 21.28 4.62 -10.56
CA VAL A 158 21.04 4.62 -9.12
C VAL A 158 19.59 4.98 -8.83
N ALA A 159 18.97 4.27 -7.90
CA ALA A 159 17.60 4.55 -7.48
C ALA A 159 17.37 4.13 -6.03
N THR A 160 16.36 4.71 -5.38
CA THR A 160 15.91 4.33 -4.03
C THR A 160 14.60 3.56 -4.08
N SER A 161 14.39 2.69 -3.09
CA SER A 161 13.13 2.02 -2.78
C SER A 161 13.09 1.72 -1.28
N CYS A 162 11.99 1.98 -0.57
CA CYS A 162 12.00 1.83 0.89
C CYS A 162 10.68 1.41 1.56
N GLN A 163 9.65 1.02 0.80
CA GLN A 163 8.41 0.48 1.38
C GLN A 163 8.72 -0.75 2.26
N GLY A 164 8.00 -0.88 3.37
CA GLY A 164 8.25 -1.91 4.38
C GLY A 164 9.48 -1.65 5.27
N LEU A 165 10.66 -1.33 4.70
CA LEU A 165 11.89 -1.07 5.47
C LEU A 165 11.86 0.29 6.20
N GLY A 166 11.25 1.30 5.57
CA GLY A 166 11.14 2.66 6.08
C GLY A 166 12.09 3.65 5.40
N ALA A 167 11.58 4.86 5.20
CA ALA A 167 12.27 5.99 4.57
C ALA A 167 13.56 6.39 5.31
N SER A 168 13.60 6.14 6.63
CA SER A 168 14.77 6.38 7.48
C SER A 168 16.03 5.61 7.04
N VAL A 169 15.91 4.62 6.15
CA VAL A 169 17.06 3.91 5.56
C VAL A 169 18.00 4.85 4.81
N TRP A 170 17.50 5.99 4.32
CA TRP A 170 18.30 6.89 3.50
C TRP A 170 18.21 8.39 3.81
N TRP A 171 17.20 8.83 4.58
CA TRP A 171 17.10 10.23 4.99
C TRP A 171 16.37 10.38 6.33
N PRO A 172 16.72 11.37 7.16
CA PRO A 172 16.13 11.52 8.49
C PRO A 172 14.72 12.10 8.42
N ASN A 173 13.73 11.41 8.96
CA ASN A 173 12.32 11.80 8.85
C ASN A 173 11.46 11.29 10.03
N LYS A 174 10.16 11.66 10.04
CA LYS A 174 9.15 11.09 10.92
C LYS A 174 8.67 9.79 10.29
N ASP A 175 9.40 8.68 10.50
CA ASP A 175 9.20 7.43 9.74
C ASP A 175 7.98 6.65 10.25
N HIS A 176 6.80 7.13 9.88
CA HIS A 176 5.50 6.50 10.10
C HIS A 176 4.49 7.05 9.09
N MET A 177 3.57 6.20 8.65
CA MET A 177 2.61 6.53 7.59
C MET A 177 1.49 7.49 8.02
N TYR A 178 1.31 7.77 9.32
CA TYR A 178 0.12 8.48 9.81
C TYR A 178 0.15 9.99 9.55
N ASP A 179 1.32 10.53 9.23
CA ASP A 179 1.58 11.96 9.13
C ASP A 179 2.37 12.24 7.86
N GLU A 180 1.88 13.20 7.07
CA GLU A 180 2.41 13.57 5.77
C GLU A 180 2.67 15.07 5.78
N VAL A 181 3.75 15.52 5.14
CA VAL A 181 4.00 16.96 4.98
C VAL A 181 2.93 17.59 4.09
N ASP A 182 2.68 18.89 4.21
CA ASP A 182 1.84 19.64 3.26
C ASP A 182 2.54 19.82 1.90
N SER A 183 3.88 19.90 1.92
CA SER A 183 4.72 20.08 0.74
C SER A 183 6.18 19.74 1.04
N MET A 184 6.99 19.54 -0.01
CA MET A 184 8.39 19.17 0.12
C MET A 184 9.27 19.78 -0.96
N ALA A 185 10.45 20.29 -0.57
CA ALA A 185 11.54 20.56 -1.51
C ALA A 185 12.57 19.43 -1.48
N ILE A 186 13.04 19.03 -2.66
CA ILE A 186 14.06 18.00 -2.82
C ILE A 186 15.19 18.58 -3.68
N SER A 187 16.34 18.85 -3.07
CA SER A 187 17.56 19.30 -3.73
C SER A 187 18.56 18.14 -3.75
N VAL A 188 18.91 17.65 -4.95
CA VAL A 188 19.86 16.54 -5.10
C VAL A 188 21.04 16.98 -5.95
N THR A 189 22.23 16.94 -5.37
CA THR A 189 23.50 17.20 -6.07
C THR A 189 24.10 15.89 -6.55
N VAL A 190 24.42 15.80 -7.84
CA VAL A 190 25.00 14.62 -8.48
C VAL A 190 26.19 15.00 -9.38
N PRO A 191 27.11 14.07 -9.70
CA PRO A 191 28.19 14.31 -10.66
C PRO A 191 27.67 14.77 -12.03
N LYS A 192 28.46 15.59 -12.73
CA LYS A 192 28.16 16.00 -14.11
C LYS A 192 27.97 14.80 -15.04
N GLY A 193 27.08 14.96 -16.01
CA GLY A 193 26.71 13.91 -16.95
C GLY A 193 25.64 12.94 -16.45
N LEU A 194 25.16 13.13 -15.21
CA LEU A 194 24.00 12.44 -14.66
C LEU A 194 22.84 13.43 -14.43
N VAL A 195 21.63 12.89 -14.48
CA VAL A 195 20.37 13.58 -14.21
C VAL A 195 19.75 12.96 -12.98
N ASN A 196 19.32 13.80 -12.02
CA ASN A 196 18.44 13.36 -10.94
C ASN A 196 16.98 13.66 -11.28
N VAL A 197 16.12 12.66 -11.07
CA VAL A 197 14.67 12.76 -11.13
C VAL A 197 14.10 12.40 -9.76
N SER A 198 13.26 13.28 -9.22
CA SER A 198 12.58 13.13 -7.94
C SER A 198 11.10 13.51 -8.07
N ASN A 199 10.36 13.43 -6.97
CA ASN A 199 8.93 13.73 -6.91
C ASN A 199 8.60 15.19 -7.26
N GLY A 200 7.39 15.44 -7.73
CA GLY A 200 6.89 16.76 -8.05
C GLY A 200 7.50 17.35 -9.32
N ARG A 201 7.58 18.68 -9.38
CA ARG A 201 8.07 19.40 -10.56
C ARG A 201 9.48 19.92 -10.38
N LEU A 202 10.29 19.79 -11.43
CA LEU A 202 11.62 20.40 -11.50
C LEU A 202 11.47 21.91 -11.58
N ARG A 203 12.02 22.62 -10.59
CA ARG A 203 12.00 24.09 -10.53
C ARG A 203 13.27 24.74 -11.06
N LYS A 204 14.42 24.10 -10.81
CA LYS A 204 15.72 24.67 -11.14
C LYS A 204 16.77 23.57 -11.30
N ILE A 205 17.66 23.74 -12.26
CA ILE A 205 18.95 23.06 -12.30
C ILE A 205 20.02 24.11 -11.98
N GLU A 206 20.83 23.84 -10.96
CA GLU A 206 21.97 24.67 -10.60
C GLU A 206 23.27 23.97 -11.03
N GLU A 207 23.95 24.53 -12.01
CA GLU A 207 25.18 23.96 -12.56
C GLU A 207 26.41 24.43 -11.76
N HIS A 208 27.24 23.47 -11.37
CA HIS A 208 28.53 23.73 -10.74
C HIS A 208 29.67 23.29 -11.66
N LYS A 209 30.93 23.44 -11.21
CA LYS A 209 32.09 23.03 -12.01
C LYS A 209 32.05 21.53 -12.36
N ASN A 210 31.81 20.67 -11.37
CA ASN A 210 31.90 19.20 -11.48
C ASN A 210 30.59 18.47 -11.19
N THR A 211 29.57 19.16 -10.68
CA THR A 211 28.28 18.60 -10.25
C THR A 211 27.14 19.46 -10.78
N ASN A 212 25.92 18.92 -10.74
CA ASN A 212 24.69 19.67 -10.92
C ASN A 212 23.77 19.41 -9.73
N THR A 213 23.04 20.43 -9.27
CA THR A 213 21.98 20.29 -8.27
C THR A 213 20.62 20.43 -8.95
N TYR A 214 19.77 19.41 -8.80
CA TYR A 214 18.40 19.41 -9.30
C TYR A 214 17.46 19.76 -8.14
N HIS A 215 16.65 20.80 -8.33
CA HIS A 215 15.70 21.29 -7.34
C HIS A 215 14.28 20.93 -7.76
N TRP A 216 13.72 19.93 -7.11
CA TRP A 216 12.34 19.48 -7.28
C TRP A 216 11.46 20.00 -6.15
N PHE A 217 10.16 20.10 -6.41
CA PHE A 217 9.18 20.49 -5.41
C PHE A 217 7.87 19.74 -5.56
N VAL A 218 7.40 19.19 -4.45
CA VAL A 218 6.11 18.52 -4.27
C VAL A 218 5.17 19.51 -3.59
N SER A 219 4.05 19.79 -4.23
CA SER A 219 3.07 20.80 -3.84
C SER A 219 1.91 20.21 -3.04
N ASN A 220 1.67 18.92 -3.19
CA ASN A 220 0.66 18.17 -2.44
C ASN A 220 1.29 17.40 -1.26
N PRO A 221 0.46 16.89 -0.33
CA PRO A 221 0.94 16.01 0.69
C PRO A 221 1.63 14.77 0.15
N ILE A 222 2.69 14.31 0.83
CA ILE A 222 3.47 13.15 0.41
C ILE A 222 3.92 12.32 1.60
N ASN A 223 3.71 11.01 1.51
CA ASN A 223 4.23 10.07 2.48
C ASN A 223 5.75 9.90 2.37
N ASN A 224 6.42 9.71 3.51
CA ASN A 224 7.88 9.63 3.56
C ASN A 224 8.45 8.51 2.67
N TYR A 225 7.77 7.38 2.51
CA TYR A 225 8.27 6.26 1.70
C TYR A 225 8.09 6.51 0.20
N GLY A 226 7.15 7.40 -0.17
CA GLY A 226 6.90 7.82 -1.54
C GLY A 226 7.99 8.74 -2.10
N VAL A 227 8.86 9.28 -1.25
CA VAL A 227 9.98 10.14 -1.67
C VAL A 227 11.09 9.31 -2.32
N ASN A 228 11.57 9.73 -3.51
CA ASN A 228 12.64 9.05 -4.23
C ASN A 228 13.75 9.96 -4.76
N VAL A 229 14.90 9.33 -5.02
CA VAL A 229 15.96 9.88 -5.88
C VAL A 229 16.35 8.84 -6.92
N ASN A 230 16.13 9.18 -8.19
CA ASN A 230 16.53 8.38 -9.33
C ASN A 230 17.65 9.12 -10.07
N ILE A 231 18.78 8.47 -10.36
CA ILE A 231 19.97 9.11 -10.94
C ILE A 231 20.51 8.23 -12.07
N ALA A 232 20.53 8.75 -13.28
CA ALA A 232 21.08 8.05 -14.44
C ALA A 232 21.48 9.03 -15.57
N ASP A 233 21.94 8.51 -16.70
CA ASP A 233 22.00 9.25 -17.97
C ASP A 233 20.59 9.34 -18.60
N TYR A 234 19.66 9.96 -17.88
CA TYR A 234 18.29 10.10 -18.34
C TYR A 234 18.19 11.05 -19.53
N VAL A 235 17.29 10.69 -20.43
CA VAL A 235 16.65 11.59 -21.38
C VAL A 235 15.16 11.63 -21.08
N ASN A 236 14.51 12.73 -21.48
CA ASN A 236 13.08 12.93 -21.26
C ASN A 236 12.34 13.04 -22.60
N PHE A 237 11.14 12.49 -22.63
CA PHE A 237 10.09 12.85 -23.57
C PHE A 237 8.78 12.97 -22.80
N SER A 238 7.82 13.72 -23.33
CA SER A 238 6.59 14.03 -22.61
C SER A 238 5.38 14.08 -23.53
N GLU A 239 4.22 14.06 -22.93
CA GLU A 239 2.94 14.34 -23.56
C GLU A 239 2.05 15.13 -22.60
N VAL A 240 0.99 15.74 -23.16
CA VAL A 240 -0.02 16.42 -22.36
C VAL A 240 -1.32 15.65 -22.48
N PHE A 241 -1.81 15.12 -21.37
CA PHE A 241 -3.05 14.39 -21.29
C PHE A 241 -4.22 15.34 -21.02
N ASP A 242 -5.32 15.14 -21.75
CA ASP A 242 -6.59 15.84 -21.54
C ASP A 242 -7.38 15.18 -20.41
N GLY A 243 -7.03 15.48 -19.18
CA GLY A 243 -7.64 14.90 -17.99
C GLY A 243 -8.86 15.64 -17.47
N GLU A 244 -9.58 15.03 -16.54
CA GLU A 244 -10.84 15.54 -15.98
C GLU A 244 -10.70 16.90 -15.25
N LYS A 245 -9.51 17.23 -14.72
CA LYS A 245 -9.22 18.56 -14.12
C LYS A 245 -8.49 19.52 -15.08
N GLY A 246 -8.34 19.14 -16.35
CA GLY A 246 -7.67 19.94 -17.37
C GLY A 246 -6.42 19.26 -17.91
N LYS A 247 -5.51 20.05 -18.49
CA LYS A 247 -4.27 19.54 -19.06
C LYS A 247 -3.34 19.02 -17.97
N LEU A 248 -2.94 17.75 -18.06
CA LEU A 248 -1.97 17.09 -17.19
C LEU A 248 -0.67 16.85 -17.95
N ASP A 249 0.45 17.30 -17.41
CA ASP A 249 1.76 16.98 -17.94
C ASP A 249 2.14 15.55 -17.53
N MET A 250 2.48 14.72 -18.51
CA MET A 250 3.01 13.37 -18.33
C MET A 250 4.43 13.32 -18.88
N ASP A 251 5.39 13.11 -17.98
CA ASP A 251 6.82 13.13 -18.27
C ASP A 251 7.42 11.72 -18.17
N TYR A 252 8.31 11.37 -19.09
CA TYR A 252 8.91 10.04 -19.13
C TYR A 252 10.43 10.16 -19.14
N TYR A 253 11.07 9.71 -18.06
CA TYR A 253 12.53 9.73 -17.91
C TYR A 253 13.06 8.32 -18.10
N VAL A 254 13.86 8.11 -19.14
CA VAL A 254 14.39 6.79 -19.51
C VAL A 254 15.87 6.86 -19.78
N LEU A 255 16.57 5.72 -19.73
CA LEU A 255 17.97 5.68 -20.14
C LEU A 255 18.08 6.12 -21.60
N ARG A 256 19.13 6.89 -21.92
CA ARG A 256 19.36 7.45 -23.26
C ARG A 256 19.15 6.46 -24.40
N ASP A 257 19.69 5.25 -24.25
CA ASP A 257 19.63 4.21 -25.29
C ASP A 257 18.25 3.57 -25.42
N ASN A 258 17.37 3.74 -24.43
CA ASN A 258 16.03 3.18 -24.42
C ASN A 258 14.97 4.15 -24.93
N LEU A 259 15.32 5.38 -25.32
CA LEU A 259 14.36 6.43 -25.71
C LEU A 259 13.34 5.97 -26.77
N GLU A 260 13.82 5.44 -27.90
CA GLU A 260 12.93 5.04 -29.00
C GLU A 260 12.09 3.81 -28.63
N LYS A 261 12.65 2.90 -27.81
CA LYS A 261 11.91 1.76 -27.26
C LYS A 261 10.80 2.22 -26.32
N ALA A 262 11.09 3.20 -25.47
CA ALA A 262 10.15 3.77 -24.51
C ALA A 262 8.97 4.48 -25.19
N LYS A 263 9.23 5.29 -26.23
CA LYS A 263 8.16 5.98 -26.98
C LYS A 263 7.12 5.02 -27.56
N VAL A 264 7.55 3.85 -28.04
CA VAL A 264 6.64 2.81 -28.55
C VAL A 264 5.90 2.12 -27.40
N HIS A 265 6.61 1.82 -26.31
CA HIS A 265 6.11 0.97 -25.24
C HIS A 265 5.21 1.68 -24.24
N PHE A 266 5.53 2.92 -23.87
CA PHE A 266 4.83 3.70 -22.83
C PHE A 266 3.46 4.24 -23.27
N THR A 267 2.97 3.83 -24.43
CA THR A 267 1.61 4.14 -24.92
C THR A 267 0.48 3.57 -24.03
N ASP A 268 0.80 2.71 -23.07
CA ASP A 268 -0.14 2.29 -22.02
C ASP A 268 -0.33 3.34 -20.91
N ALA A 269 0.60 4.28 -20.72
CA ALA A 269 0.50 5.31 -19.69
C ALA A 269 -0.69 6.26 -19.89
N PRO A 270 -0.93 6.87 -21.07
CA PRO A 270 -2.13 7.69 -21.27
C PRO A 270 -3.43 6.86 -21.27
N LYS A 271 -3.36 5.56 -21.62
CA LYS A 271 -4.50 4.65 -21.49
C LYS A 271 -4.84 4.40 -20.03
N MET A 272 -3.82 4.14 -19.21
CA MET A 272 -3.94 3.97 -17.77
C MET A 272 -4.61 5.19 -17.16
N MET A 273 -4.11 6.39 -17.46
CA MET A 273 -4.67 7.63 -16.94
C MET A 273 -6.16 7.76 -17.29
N LYS A 274 -6.53 7.47 -18.54
CA LYS A 274 -7.94 7.52 -18.98
C LYS A 274 -8.84 6.51 -18.26
N ALA A 275 -8.42 5.26 -18.12
CA ALA A 275 -9.21 4.25 -17.43
C ALA A 275 -9.33 4.54 -15.93
N PHE A 276 -8.25 5.00 -15.30
CA PHE A 276 -8.26 5.30 -13.87
C PHE A 276 -9.04 6.57 -13.56
N GLU A 277 -8.96 7.62 -14.39
CA GLU A 277 -9.85 8.77 -14.21
C GLU A 277 -11.32 8.37 -14.36
N HIS A 278 -11.66 7.48 -15.30
CA HIS A 278 -13.02 6.94 -15.41
C HIS A 278 -13.49 6.28 -14.10
N TRP A 279 -12.70 5.34 -13.56
CA TRP A 279 -13.09 4.52 -12.40
C TRP A 279 -12.93 5.21 -11.04
N PHE A 280 -11.91 6.05 -10.88
CA PHE A 280 -11.49 6.60 -9.59
C PHE A 280 -11.65 8.12 -9.50
N GLY A 281 -11.92 8.80 -10.61
CA GLY A 281 -11.98 10.25 -10.68
C GLY A 281 -10.62 10.88 -10.99
N PRO A 282 -10.55 12.22 -11.05
CA PRO A 282 -9.37 12.91 -11.56
C PRO A 282 -8.08 12.49 -10.85
N TYR A 283 -6.98 12.42 -11.59
CA TYR A 283 -5.65 12.20 -11.01
C TYR A 283 -5.42 13.15 -9.80
N PRO A 284 -4.91 12.65 -8.66
CA PRO A 284 -4.90 13.44 -7.42
C PRO A 284 -3.73 14.44 -7.31
N PHE A 285 -2.76 14.46 -8.25
CA PHE A 285 -1.53 15.24 -8.12
C PHE A 285 -1.21 16.11 -9.36
N TYR A 286 -2.21 16.77 -9.95
CA TYR A 286 -2.04 17.61 -11.15
C TYR A 286 -0.94 18.68 -10.99
N GLU A 287 -0.86 19.30 -9.82
CA GLU A 287 0.12 20.33 -9.48
C GLU A 287 1.56 19.81 -9.55
N ASP A 288 1.74 18.50 -9.37
CA ASP A 288 3.03 17.81 -9.27
C ASP A 288 3.44 17.04 -10.53
N SER A 289 2.56 17.02 -11.53
CA SER A 289 2.66 16.22 -12.78
C SER A 289 2.71 14.70 -12.54
N PHE A 290 2.54 13.92 -13.60
CA PHE A 290 2.78 12.48 -13.56
C PHE A 290 4.11 12.16 -14.23
N LYS A 291 4.93 11.29 -13.63
CA LYS A 291 6.19 10.81 -14.23
C LYS A 291 6.26 9.29 -14.22
N LEU A 292 6.74 8.70 -15.32
CA LEU A 292 7.37 7.36 -15.30
C LEU A 292 8.89 7.50 -15.39
N VAL A 293 9.61 6.84 -14.48
CA VAL A 293 11.06 6.93 -14.39
C VAL A 293 11.68 5.54 -14.48
N GLU A 294 12.50 5.28 -15.50
CA GLU A 294 13.18 3.99 -15.64
C GLU A 294 14.14 3.74 -14.47
N VAL A 295 14.12 2.57 -13.84
CA VAL A 295 14.95 2.22 -12.68
C VAL A 295 15.61 0.84 -12.81
N PRO A 296 16.68 0.52 -12.04
CA PRO A 296 17.40 -0.74 -12.14
C PRO A 296 16.75 -1.92 -11.39
N TYR A 297 15.54 -1.75 -10.87
CA TYR A 297 14.73 -2.76 -10.17
C TYR A 297 13.34 -2.83 -10.80
N LEU A 298 12.43 -3.66 -10.27
CA LEU A 298 11.13 -3.89 -10.91
C LEU A 298 10.31 -2.61 -11.10
N GLY A 299 9.91 -1.93 -10.03
CA GLY A 299 9.11 -0.71 -10.00
C GLY A 299 8.71 -0.39 -8.56
N MET A 300 8.11 0.78 -8.35
CA MET A 300 7.65 1.28 -7.05
C MET A 300 6.78 2.53 -7.23
N GLU A 301 5.71 2.65 -6.45
CA GLU A 301 4.69 3.70 -6.52
C GLU A 301 5.08 5.07 -5.94
N HIS A 302 6.34 5.49 -6.08
CA HIS A 302 6.76 6.77 -5.55
C HIS A 302 5.93 7.93 -6.12
N GLN A 303 5.19 8.64 -5.26
CA GLN A 303 4.18 9.63 -5.63
C GLN A 303 4.64 10.59 -6.73
N SER A 304 3.86 10.73 -7.80
CA SER A 304 4.16 11.55 -9.00
C SER A 304 5.43 11.15 -9.78
N SER A 305 6.23 10.20 -9.29
CA SER A 305 7.55 9.76 -9.81
C SER A 305 7.60 8.23 -9.86
N VAL A 306 6.56 7.64 -10.46
CA VAL A 306 6.34 6.19 -10.52
C VAL A 306 7.50 5.53 -11.25
N THR A 307 8.11 4.51 -10.64
CA THR A 307 9.33 3.92 -11.18
C THR A 307 9.05 2.66 -12.02
N TYR A 308 9.80 2.52 -13.12
CA TYR A 308 9.57 1.53 -14.15
C TYR A 308 10.82 0.70 -14.44
N GLY A 309 10.74 -0.62 -14.31
CA GLY A 309 11.81 -1.53 -14.71
C GLY A 309 11.30 -2.89 -15.20
N ASN A 310 10.09 -2.90 -15.77
CA ASN A 310 9.49 -4.08 -16.39
C ASN A 310 10.14 -4.48 -17.74
N LYS A 311 11.28 -3.85 -18.08
CA LYS A 311 12.11 -4.14 -19.26
C LYS A 311 11.39 -3.95 -20.60
N TYR A 312 10.38 -3.08 -20.64
CA TYR A 312 9.59 -2.79 -21.83
C TYR A 312 8.91 -4.04 -22.38
N LYS A 313 8.25 -4.79 -21.49
CA LYS A 313 7.49 -6.01 -21.81
C LYS A 313 6.03 -5.86 -21.39
N LYS A 314 5.12 -6.49 -22.11
CA LYS A 314 3.73 -6.67 -21.63
C LYS A 314 3.69 -7.72 -20.52
N GLY A 315 2.69 -7.66 -19.66
CA GLY A 315 2.55 -8.47 -18.45
C GLY A 315 3.67 -8.27 -17.44
N TYR A 316 3.72 -9.12 -16.43
CA TYR A 316 4.73 -9.05 -15.36
C TYR A 316 6.03 -9.70 -15.86
N LEU A 317 7.01 -8.87 -16.24
CA LEU A 317 8.28 -9.27 -16.83
C LEU A 317 8.14 -10.17 -18.07
N GLY A 318 7.04 -10.00 -18.83
CA GLY A 318 6.71 -10.85 -19.98
C GLY A 318 5.83 -12.06 -19.64
N ARG A 319 5.31 -12.18 -18.42
CA ARG A 319 4.47 -13.30 -17.98
C ARG A 319 3.05 -12.83 -17.70
N ASP A 320 2.10 -13.72 -17.95
CA ASP A 320 0.73 -13.56 -17.51
C ASP A 320 0.56 -14.09 -16.07
N LEU A 321 0.39 -13.19 -15.10
CA LEU A 321 0.17 -13.57 -13.70
C LEU A 321 -1.15 -14.31 -13.50
N SER A 322 -2.19 -13.95 -14.26
CA SER A 322 -3.51 -14.58 -14.18
C SER A 322 -3.55 -15.93 -14.88
N GLY A 323 -2.80 -16.10 -15.97
CA GLY A 323 -2.88 -17.27 -16.85
C GLY A 323 -4.14 -17.30 -17.71
N SER A 324 -4.91 -16.22 -17.77
CA SER A 324 -6.12 -16.08 -18.59
C SER A 324 -5.83 -15.66 -20.05
N GLY A 325 -4.60 -15.23 -20.36
CA GLY A 325 -4.19 -14.56 -21.59
C GLY A 325 -4.30 -13.04 -21.52
N TRP A 326 -5.15 -12.49 -20.63
CA TRP A 326 -5.41 -11.04 -20.54
C TRP A 326 -4.25 -10.26 -19.91
N GLY A 327 -3.47 -10.89 -19.03
CA GLY A 327 -2.31 -10.25 -18.41
C GLY A 327 -1.20 -9.86 -19.38
N LEU A 328 -1.24 -10.29 -20.65
CA LEU A 328 -0.30 -9.90 -21.70
C LEU A 328 -0.81 -8.76 -22.60
N LYS A 329 -2.00 -8.20 -22.33
CA LYS A 329 -2.58 -7.11 -23.14
C LYS A 329 -2.07 -5.72 -22.75
N PHE A 330 -1.52 -5.58 -21.56
CA PHE A 330 -0.99 -4.33 -21.01
C PHE A 330 0.38 -4.56 -20.36
N ASP A 331 1.16 -3.51 -20.16
CA ASP A 331 2.30 -3.56 -19.26
C ASP A 331 1.81 -3.54 -17.81
N PHE A 332 1.92 -4.70 -17.13
CA PHE A 332 1.46 -4.86 -15.75
C PHE A 332 1.96 -3.73 -14.84
N LEU A 333 3.23 -3.37 -14.97
CA LEU A 333 3.87 -2.47 -14.02
C LEU A 333 3.38 -1.03 -14.19
N ILE A 334 3.17 -0.58 -15.44
CA ILE A 334 2.62 0.76 -15.67
C ILE A 334 1.23 0.88 -15.04
N ILE A 335 0.41 -0.17 -15.16
CA ILE A 335 -0.96 -0.17 -14.64
C ILE A 335 -0.95 -0.26 -13.11
N HIS A 336 -0.22 -1.22 -12.55
CA HIS A 336 -0.17 -1.45 -11.10
C HIS A 336 0.43 -0.26 -10.36
N GLU A 337 1.66 0.13 -10.69
CA GLU A 337 2.37 1.16 -9.93
C GLU A 337 1.71 2.54 -10.03
N ALA A 338 0.98 2.82 -11.13
CA ALA A 338 0.21 4.05 -11.25
C ALA A 338 -1.15 3.99 -10.54
N GLY A 339 -1.72 2.81 -10.31
CA GLY A 339 -2.97 2.66 -9.55
C GLY A 339 -2.82 3.14 -8.11
N HIS A 340 -1.61 3.00 -7.57
CA HIS A 340 -1.23 3.51 -6.27
C HIS A 340 -1.28 5.05 -6.14
N GLU A 341 -1.30 5.80 -7.24
CA GLU A 341 -1.52 7.25 -7.16
C GLU A 341 -2.88 7.58 -6.54
N TRP A 342 -3.90 6.73 -6.76
CA TRP A 342 -5.20 6.82 -6.09
C TRP A 342 -5.21 6.02 -4.77
N PHE A 343 -4.62 4.82 -4.75
CA PHE A 343 -4.62 3.93 -3.60
C PHE A 343 -3.21 3.63 -3.09
N ALA A 344 -2.64 4.62 -2.41
CA ALA A 344 -1.46 4.54 -1.56
C ALA A 344 -0.96 5.94 -1.27
N ASN A 345 -0.99 6.78 -2.32
CA ASN A 345 -0.51 8.15 -2.27
C ASN A 345 -1.65 9.14 -1.99
N ASN A 346 -2.81 9.00 -2.64
CA ASN A 346 -3.98 9.83 -2.31
C ASN A 346 -4.73 9.33 -1.07
N ILE A 347 -4.91 8.01 -0.98
CA ILE A 347 -5.48 7.32 0.19
C ILE A 347 -4.39 6.45 0.82
N THR A 348 -3.79 6.95 1.90
CA THR A 348 -2.67 6.28 2.58
C THR A 348 -3.17 5.49 3.78
N ASN A 349 -2.64 4.29 4.06
CA ASN A 349 -2.95 3.60 5.31
C ASN A 349 -2.29 4.32 6.49
N LYS A 350 -2.98 4.41 7.62
CA LYS A 350 -2.44 5.04 8.83
C LYS A 350 -1.44 4.15 9.56
N ASP A 351 -1.64 2.83 9.46
CA ASP A 351 -0.81 1.78 10.04
C ASP A 351 -0.59 0.69 8.97
N ILE A 352 0.63 0.17 8.91
CA ILE A 352 1.02 -0.87 7.94
C ILE A 352 0.21 -2.17 8.09
N ALA A 353 -0.47 -2.37 9.23
CA ALA A 353 -1.46 -3.43 9.40
C ALA A 353 -2.58 -3.37 8.34
N ASP A 354 -2.88 -2.18 7.81
CA ASP A 354 -3.94 -1.90 6.84
C ASP A 354 -3.42 -1.83 5.38
N MET A 355 -2.26 -2.43 5.09
CA MET A 355 -1.61 -2.38 3.77
C MET A 355 -2.50 -2.88 2.61
N TRP A 356 -3.53 -3.66 2.89
CA TRP A 356 -4.50 -4.11 1.88
C TRP A 356 -5.24 -2.95 1.19
N ILE A 357 -5.37 -1.79 1.84
CA ILE A 357 -5.97 -0.60 1.23
C ILE A 357 -5.13 -0.16 0.03
N HIS A 358 -3.80 -0.30 0.12
CA HIS A 358 -2.88 0.01 -0.98
C HIS A 358 -2.94 -1.11 -2.01
N GLU A 359 -2.57 -2.32 -1.59
CA GLU A 359 -2.26 -3.40 -2.53
C GLU A 359 -3.52 -4.06 -3.11
N GLY A 360 -4.60 -4.14 -2.34
CA GLY A 360 -5.85 -4.75 -2.76
C GLY A 360 -6.57 -3.92 -3.82
N PHE A 361 -6.72 -2.61 -3.57
CA PHE A 361 -7.35 -1.70 -4.53
C PHE A 361 -6.47 -1.49 -5.76
N THR A 362 -5.15 -1.36 -5.60
CA THR A 362 -4.25 -1.23 -6.75
C THR A 362 -4.22 -2.50 -7.60
N CYS A 363 -4.16 -3.69 -7.00
CA CYS A 363 -4.26 -4.93 -7.76
C CYS A 363 -5.63 -5.04 -8.47
N TYR A 364 -6.71 -4.57 -7.83
CA TYR A 364 -8.03 -4.50 -8.48
C TYR A 364 -8.10 -3.47 -9.62
N SER A 365 -7.28 -2.42 -9.61
CA SER A 365 -7.21 -1.45 -10.72
C SER A 365 -6.80 -2.09 -12.05
N GLU A 366 -6.02 -3.18 -12.01
CA GLU A 366 -5.66 -3.96 -13.20
C GLU A 366 -6.89 -4.59 -13.86
N ASN A 367 -7.81 -5.13 -13.04
CA ASN A 367 -9.08 -5.66 -13.49
C ASN A 367 -9.95 -4.55 -14.11
N LEU A 368 -10.02 -3.38 -13.47
CA LEU A 368 -10.80 -2.24 -13.96
C LEU A 368 -10.22 -1.64 -15.25
N PHE A 369 -8.90 -1.66 -15.43
CA PHE A 369 -8.25 -1.29 -16.69
C PHE A 369 -8.69 -2.24 -17.83
N LEU A 370 -8.68 -3.54 -17.58
CA LEU A 370 -9.16 -4.53 -18.54
C LEU A 370 -10.65 -4.35 -18.84
N ASP A 371 -11.47 -4.08 -17.84
CA ASP A 371 -12.91 -3.84 -18.05
C ASP A 371 -13.12 -2.67 -19.02
N TYR A 372 -12.40 -1.57 -18.80
CA TYR A 372 -12.51 -0.36 -19.61
C TYR A 372 -12.10 -0.57 -21.08
N TYR A 373 -11.01 -1.29 -21.36
CA TYR A 373 -10.46 -1.44 -22.72
C TYR A 373 -10.80 -2.75 -23.42
N HIS A 374 -11.12 -3.79 -22.66
CA HIS A 374 -11.28 -5.17 -23.14
C HIS A 374 -12.61 -5.81 -22.71
N GLY A 375 -13.40 -5.14 -21.88
CA GLY A 375 -14.74 -5.55 -21.46
C GLY A 375 -14.76 -6.43 -20.21
N THR A 376 -15.94 -6.52 -19.60
CA THR A 376 -16.16 -7.16 -18.30
C THR A 376 -15.69 -8.61 -18.25
N LYS A 377 -15.95 -9.40 -19.29
CA LYS A 377 -15.50 -10.80 -19.35
C LYS A 377 -13.97 -10.93 -19.23
N ALA A 378 -13.22 -10.05 -19.90
CA ALA A 378 -11.76 -10.05 -19.82
C ALA A 378 -11.27 -9.72 -18.40
N ALA A 379 -11.93 -8.75 -17.77
CA ALA A 379 -11.66 -8.37 -16.38
C ALA A 379 -11.91 -9.55 -15.42
N GLU A 380 -13.09 -10.17 -15.51
CA GLU A 380 -13.50 -11.31 -14.68
C GLU A 380 -12.52 -12.49 -14.81
N GLU A 381 -12.21 -12.91 -16.04
CA GLU A 381 -11.25 -14.00 -16.29
C GLU A 381 -9.86 -13.69 -15.72
N TYR A 382 -9.42 -12.43 -15.80
CA TYR A 382 -8.15 -12.00 -15.23
C TYR A 382 -8.13 -12.10 -13.70
N VAL A 383 -9.10 -11.49 -13.00
CA VAL A 383 -9.12 -11.45 -11.54
C VAL A 383 -9.36 -12.83 -10.93
N ILE A 384 -10.20 -13.65 -11.56
CA ILE A 384 -10.38 -15.07 -11.19
C ILE A 384 -9.08 -15.84 -11.39
N GLY A 385 -8.37 -15.63 -12.50
CA GLY A 385 -7.09 -16.28 -12.78
C GLY A 385 -6.00 -15.97 -11.73
N LEU A 386 -6.03 -14.78 -11.11
CA LEU A 386 -5.11 -14.43 -10.03
C LEU A 386 -5.29 -15.28 -8.76
N ARG A 387 -6.44 -15.95 -8.57
CA ARG A 387 -6.72 -16.78 -7.39
C ARG A 387 -5.70 -17.90 -7.18
N LYS A 388 -5.07 -18.40 -8.26
CA LYS A 388 -4.02 -19.42 -8.18
C LYS A 388 -2.77 -18.97 -7.40
N ASN A 389 -2.61 -17.66 -7.20
CA ASN A 389 -1.49 -17.06 -6.47
C ASN A 389 -1.85 -16.75 -5.00
N ILE A 390 -3.08 -17.04 -4.56
CA ILE A 390 -3.52 -16.82 -3.17
C ILE A 390 -3.07 -18.00 -2.31
N ALA A 391 -2.38 -17.71 -1.21
CA ALA A 391 -1.84 -18.73 -0.31
C ALA A 391 -2.83 -19.15 0.79
N ASN A 392 -3.65 -18.21 1.28
CA ASN A 392 -4.50 -18.33 2.46
C ASN A 392 -3.72 -18.80 3.71
N ASP A 393 -2.58 -18.18 3.96
CA ASP A 393 -1.65 -18.59 5.02
C ASP A 393 -1.97 -17.99 6.39
N LYS A 394 -2.43 -16.73 6.44
CA LYS A 394 -2.74 -15.96 7.64
C LYS A 394 -3.67 -14.78 7.30
N PRO A 395 -4.18 -14.02 8.31
CA PRO A 395 -4.97 -12.81 8.04
C PRO A 395 -4.23 -11.78 7.19
N ILE A 396 -4.98 -11.04 6.37
CA ILE A 396 -4.47 -9.91 5.60
C ILE A 396 -4.15 -8.74 6.53
N ILE A 397 -5.01 -8.48 7.52
CA ILE A 397 -4.77 -7.44 8.52
C ILE A 397 -3.59 -7.86 9.41
N GLY A 398 -2.59 -7.00 9.47
CA GLY A 398 -1.44 -7.16 10.34
C GLY A 398 -1.74 -6.84 11.80
N PRO A 399 -0.79 -7.10 12.71
CA PRO A 399 -0.85 -6.61 14.08
C PRO A 399 -0.60 -5.08 14.10
N TYR A 400 -1.54 -4.32 14.65
CA TYR A 400 -1.44 -2.86 14.78
C TYR A 400 -0.37 -2.39 15.77
N ASN A 401 0.06 -1.14 15.60
CA ASN A 401 1.00 -0.41 16.47
C ASN A 401 2.41 -1.01 16.52
N VAL A 402 2.74 -1.85 15.54
CA VAL A 402 4.06 -2.41 15.32
C VAL A 402 4.31 -2.44 13.82
N ASN A 403 5.56 -2.27 13.41
CA ASN A 403 5.91 -2.20 11.99
C ASN A 403 5.86 -3.59 11.34
N LYS A 404 4.65 -4.14 11.17
CA LYS A 404 4.42 -5.49 10.68
C LYS A 404 3.12 -5.60 9.89
N GLU A 405 3.26 -5.89 8.60
CA GLU A 405 2.14 -6.24 7.72
C GLU A 405 1.58 -7.67 7.99
N GLY A 406 0.38 -7.93 7.48
CA GLY A 406 -0.24 -9.26 7.46
C GLY A 406 0.20 -10.12 6.28
N SER A 407 -0.74 -10.84 5.66
CA SER A 407 -0.48 -11.72 4.51
C SER A 407 -0.24 -10.96 3.22
N LYS A 408 0.66 -11.48 2.37
CA LYS A 408 0.82 -11.03 0.98
C LYS A 408 -0.40 -11.34 0.10
N ASP A 409 -1.37 -12.09 0.60
CA ASP A 409 -2.68 -12.21 -0.02
C ASP A 409 -3.43 -10.87 -0.12
N MET A 410 -2.97 -9.82 0.56
CA MET A 410 -3.46 -8.45 0.41
C MET A 410 -3.59 -7.99 -1.06
N TYR A 411 -2.75 -8.51 -1.96
CA TYR A 411 -2.86 -8.30 -3.41
C TYR A 411 -4.02 -9.11 -4.01
N TYR A 412 -3.80 -10.41 -4.23
CA TYR A 412 -4.69 -11.24 -5.05
C TYR A 412 -6.02 -11.58 -4.37
N LYS A 413 -6.01 -11.81 -3.04
CA LYS A 413 -7.25 -12.00 -2.26
C LYS A 413 -7.95 -10.67 -2.04
N GLY A 414 -7.22 -9.58 -1.82
CA GLY A 414 -7.78 -8.22 -1.76
C GLY A 414 -8.54 -7.86 -3.04
N ALA A 415 -7.93 -8.06 -4.20
CA ALA A 415 -8.58 -7.81 -5.50
C ALA A 415 -9.80 -8.72 -5.74
N ASN A 416 -9.73 -10.00 -5.37
CA ASN A 416 -10.86 -10.93 -5.49
C ASN A 416 -12.00 -10.63 -4.49
N MET A 417 -11.68 -10.12 -3.31
CA MET A 417 -12.65 -9.63 -2.34
C MET A 417 -13.38 -8.41 -2.90
N LEU A 418 -12.67 -7.41 -3.43
CA LEU A 418 -13.28 -6.24 -4.06
C LEU A 418 -14.14 -6.63 -5.28
N HIS A 419 -13.66 -7.59 -6.09
CA HIS A 419 -14.45 -8.13 -7.19
C HIS A 419 -15.74 -8.83 -6.71
N THR A 420 -15.65 -9.63 -5.66
CA THR A 420 -16.82 -10.28 -5.04
C THR A 420 -17.80 -9.21 -4.52
N LEU A 421 -17.30 -8.14 -3.91
CA LEU A 421 -18.13 -7.02 -3.45
C LEU A 421 -18.83 -6.31 -4.62
N ARG A 422 -18.15 -6.09 -5.75
CA ARG A 422 -18.78 -5.57 -6.97
C ARG A 422 -19.96 -6.44 -7.42
N GLN A 423 -19.82 -7.77 -7.38
CA GLN A 423 -20.92 -8.68 -7.69
C GLN A 423 -22.09 -8.54 -6.70
N LEU A 424 -21.81 -8.37 -5.40
CA LEU A 424 -22.85 -8.16 -4.38
C LEU A 424 -23.57 -6.81 -4.54
N VAL A 425 -22.87 -5.78 -5.03
CA VAL A 425 -23.46 -4.49 -5.38
C VAL A 425 -24.38 -4.63 -6.60
N ASN A 426 -23.96 -5.40 -7.61
CA ASN A 426 -24.73 -5.72 -8.82
C ASN A 426 -25.26 -4.47 -9.55
N ASP A 427 -24.49 -3.38 -9.51
CA ASP A 427 -24.76 -2.12 -10.18
C ASP A 427 -23.41 -1.44 -10.46
N ASP A 428 -22.97 -1.49 -11.71
CA ASP A 428 -21.67 -0.95 -12.13
C ASP A 428 -21.61 0.58 -12.09
N VAL A 429 -22.76 1.26 -12.22
CA VAL A 429 -22.81 2.71 -12.09
C VAL A 429 -22.57 3.08 -10.63
N LEU A 430 -23.30 2.45 -9.71
CA LEU A 430 -23.10 2.64 -8.28
C LEU A 430 -21.69 2.24 -7.84
N TRP A 431 -21.16 1.11 -8.33
CA TRP A 431 -19.80 0.67 -8.01
C TRP A 431 -18.75 1.71 -8.42
N ARG A 432 -18.86 2.26 -9.64
CA ARG A 432 -17.98 3.35 -10.08
C ARG A 432 -18.14 4.59 -9.21
N GLU A 433 -19.37 4.99 -8.88
CA GLU A 433 -19.61 6.14 -8.00
C GLU A 433 -19.02 5.96 -6.60
N ILE A 434 -19.06 4.73 -6.06
CA ILE A 434 -18.41 4.35 -4.80
C ILE A 434 -16.90 4.60 -4.87
N LEU A 435 -16.23 4.10 -5.91
CA LEU A 435 -14.78 4.21 -6.10
C LEU A 435 -14.32 5.65 -6.35
N ARG A 436 -15.08 6.42 -7.15
CA ARG A 436 -14.86 7.86 -7.33
C ARG A 436 -15.09 8.64 -6.05
N GLY A 437 -16.11 8.25 -5.28
CA GLY A 437 -16.43 8.87 -4.00
C GLY A 437 -15.37 8.59 -2.93
N LEU A 438 -14.75 7.40 -2.90
CA LEU A 438 -13.62 7.09 -2.00
C LEU A 438 -12.49 8.10 -2.21
N ASN A 439 -12.07 8.28 -3.45
CA ASN A 439 -10.98 9.18 -3.82
C ASN A 439 -11.30 10.66 -3.60
N LYS A 440 -12.59 11.01 -3.50
CA LYS A 440 -13.04 12.37 -3.18
C LYS A 440 -13.16 12.58 -1.66
N GLU A 441 -13.70 11.61 -0.92
CA GLU A 441 -13.95 11.71 0.51
C GLU A 441 -12.66 11.61 1.33
N PHE A 442 -11.74 10.77 0.88
CA PHE A 442 -10.42 10.56 1.50
C PHE A 442 -9.29 11.16 0.65
N TYR A 443 -9.55 12.28 -0.02
CA TYR A 443 -8.56 12.97 -0.85
C TYR A 443 -7.38 13.47 0.00
N HIS A 444 -6.16 13.04 -0.32
CA HIS A 444 -4.92 13.31 0.43
C HIS A 444 -5.05 13.04 1.93
N ALA A 445 -5.51 11.83 2.27
CA ALA A 445 -5.79 11.45 3.65
C ALA A 445 -5.13 10.14 4.05
N THR A 446 -4.70 10.06 5.31
CA THR A 446 -4.35 8.80 5.97
C THR A 446 -5.61 8.18 6.60
N VAL A 447 -5.88 6.91 6.32
CA VAL A 447 -7.12 6.19 6.67
C VAL A 447 -6.84 4.87 7.39
N THR A 448 -7.83 4.41 8.15
CA THR A 448 -7.84 3.06 8.72
C THR A 448 -8.74 2.13 7.91
N THR A 449 -8.55 0.81 8.07
CA THR A 449 -9.48 -0.19 7.52
C THR A 449 -10.94 0.11 7.88
N GLN A 450 -11.22 0.45 9.14
CA GLN A 450 -12.58 0.74 9.58
C GLN A 450 -13.23 1.90 8.79
N GLN A 451 -12.48 2.96 8.47
CA GLN A 451 -13.03 4.09 7.70
C GLN A 451 -13.43 3.66 6.27
N ILE A 452 -12.65 2.77 5.65
CA ILE A 452 -12.96 2.22 4.33
C ILE A 452 -14.14 1.25 4.40
N GLU A 453 -14.18 0.37 5.40
CA GLU A 453 -15.31 -0.55 5.64
C GLU A 453 -16.61 0.23 5.87
N ASP A 454 -16.61 1.23 6.76
CA ASP A 454 -17.77 2.07 7.06
C ASP A 454 -18.27 2.82 5.83
N TYR A 455 -17.35 3.36 5.02
CA TYR A 455 -17.70 4.02 3.77
C TYR A 455 -18.38 3.04 2.81
N LEU A 456 -17.83 1.83 2.63
CA LEU A 456 -18.39 0.81 1.74
C LEU A 456 -19.76 0.34 2.24
N CYS A 457 -19.94 0.07 3.54
CA CYS A 457 -21.24 -0.25 4.14
C CYS A 457 -22.26 0.86 3.84
N LYS A 458 -21.89 2.12 4.11
CA LYS A 458 -22.76 3.28 3.92
C LYS A 458 -23.16 3.48 2.45
N LYS A 459 -22.24 3.35 1.50
CA LYS A 459 -22.57 3.61 0.09
C LYS A 459 -23.28 2.45 -0.58
N THR A 460 -22.99 1.21 -0.17
CA THR A 460 -23.67 0.02 -0.69
C THR A 460 -25.02 -0.24 -0.01
N GLN A 461 -25.29 0.39 1.14
CA GLN A 461 -26.45 0.12 1.99
C GLN A 461 -26.54 -1.35 2.41
N LYS A 462 -25.39 -1.99 2.59
CA LYS A 462 -25.24 -3.38 3.04
C LYS A 462 -24.45 -3.43 4.33
N ASP A 463 -24.80 -4.35 5.21
CA ASP A 463 -23.92 -4.73 6.31
C ASP A 463 -22.85 -5.67 5.77
N LEU A 464 -21.62 -5.18 5.72
CA LEU A 464 -20.46 -5.91 5.21
C LEU A 464 -19.50 -6.33 6.34
N THR A 465 -19.92 -6.22 7.60
CA THR A 465 -19.05 -6.49 8.76
C THR A 465 -18.45 -7.90 8.68
N HIS A 466 -19.30 -8.92 8.59
CA HIS A 466 -18.84 -10.32 8.48
C HIS A 466 -18.17 -10.62 7.13
N PHE A 467 -18.53 -9.89 6.07
CA PHE A 467 -17.84 -9.98 4.79
C PHE A 467 -16.37 -9.58 4.92
N PHE A 468 -16.09 -8.44 5.53
CA PHE A 468 -14.71 -8.00 5.77
C PHE A 468 -13.99 -8.88 6.78
N ASP A 469 -14.64 -9.32 7.86
CA ASP A 469 -14.04 -10.24 8.82
C ASP A 469 -13.57 -11.54 8.15
N GLN A 470 -14.39 -12.07 7.26
CA GLN A 470 -14.08 -13.30 6.52
C GLN A 470 -12.86 -13.15 5.60
N TYR A 471 -12.76 -12.06 4.85
CA TYR A 471 -11.71 -11.92 3.84
C TYR A 471 -10.44 -11.24 4.37
N LEU A 472 -10.55 -10.34 5.35
CA LEU A 472 -9.43 -9.55 5.87
C LEU A 472 -8.84 -10.10 7.19
N ARG A 473 -9.70 -10.58 8.09
CA ARG A 473 -9.31 -10.93 9.47
C ARG A 473 -9.08 -12.42 9.70
N THR A 474 -9.28 -13.26 8.67
CA THR A 474 -8.97 -14.70 8.72
C THR A 474 -8.40 -15.24 7.41
N ALA A 475 -7.69 -16.37 7.51
CA ALA A 475 -7.20 -17.12 6.35
C ALA A 475 -8.27 -18.04 5.73
N LYS A 476 -9.39 -18.25 6.41
CA LYS A 476 -10.48 -19.11 5.94
C LYS A 476 -11.09 -18.59 4.63
N ILE A 477 -11.51 -19.50 3.76
CA ILE A 477 -12.27 -19.22 2.53
C ILE A 477 -13.63 -19.89 2.67
N PRO A 478 -14.75 -19.17 2.41
CA PRO A 478 -16.07 -19.78 2.45
C PRO A 478 -16.15 -20.97 1.50
N GLU A 479 -16.58 -22.11 2.02
CA GLU A 479 -16.85 -23.32 1.24
C GLU A 479 -18.37 -23.54 1.16
N LEU A 480 -18.93 -23.49 -0.04
CA LEU A 480 -20.33 -23.82 -0.27
C LEU A 480 -20.49 -25.35 -0.31
N GLU A 481 -21.04 -25.93 0.75
CA GLU A 481 -21.54 -27.30 0.70
C GLU A 481 -22.96 -27.30 0.12
N TYR A 482 -23.24 -28.19 -0.83
CA TYR A 482 -24.57 -28.32 -1.42
C TYR A 482 -24.96 -29.76 -1.74
N VAL A 483 -26.26 -30.01 -1.85
CA VAL A 483 -26.87 -31.29 -2.20
C VAL A 483 -28.03 -31.07 -3.15
N ILE A 484 -28.08 -31.86 -4.22
CA ILE A 484 -29.16 -31.84 -5.21
C ILE A 484 -30.05 -33.07 -5.03
N LYS A 485 -31.35 -32.87 -4.76
CA LYS A 485 -32.36 -33.93 -4.73
C LYS A 485 -33.54 -33.55 -5.61
N LYS A 486 -33.64 -34.17 -6.79
CA LYS A 486 -34.67 -33.87 -7.81
C LYS A 486 -34.65 -32.38 -8.19
N ASN A 487 -35.70 -31.63 -7.84
CA ASN A 487 -35.83 -30.20 -8.10
C ASN A 487 -35.43 -29.33 -6.90
N THR A 488 -34.70 -29.89 -5.93
CA THR A 488 -34.36 -29.21 -4.67
C THR A 488 -32.85 -29.11 -4.53
N LEU A 489 -32.38 -27.88 -4.30
CA LEU A 489 -30.99 -27.56 -3.96
C LEU A 489 -30.95 -27.18 -2.47
N THR A 490 -30.21 -27.94 -1.67
CA THR A 490 -29.97 -27.67 -0.23
C THR A 490 -28.51 -27.27 -0.06
N TYR A 491 -28.21 -26.19 0.65
CA TYR A 491 -26.87 -25.60 0.68
C TYR A 491 -26.56 -24.86 1.99
N ARG A 492 -25.28 -24.69 2.30
CA ARG A 492 -24.77 -23.87 3.42
C ARG A 492 -23.32 -23.45 3.18
N TYR A 493 -22.84 -22.48 3.93
CA TYR A 493 -21.42 -22.23 4.09
C TYR A 493 -20.80 -23.06 5.21
N THR A 494 -19.60 -23.56 4.94
CA THR A 494 -18.64 -24.05 5.93
C THR A 494 -17.33 -23.29 5.80
N ASN A 495 -16.42 -23.49 6.75
CA ASN A 495 -15.13 -22.78 6.80
C ASN A 495 -15.27 -21.25 6.80
N VAL A 496 -16.25 -20.73 7.55
CA VAL A 496 -16.51 -19.29 7.68
C VAL A 496 -16.28 -18.78 9.10
N VAL A 497 -16.33 -17.45 9.27
CA VAL A 497 -16.50 -16.79 10.56
C VAL A 497 -17.95 -16.96 11.04
N SER A 498 -18.16 -16.85 12.35
CA SER A 498 -19.51 -16.92 12.94
C SER A 498 -20.40 -15.82 12.35
N GLU A 499 -21.67 -16.15 12.13
CA GLU A 499 -22.72 -15.25 11.59
C GLU A 499 -22.45 -14.80 10.15
N PHE A 500 -21.53 -15.45 9.44
CA PHE A 500 -21.25 -15.14 8.05
C PHE A 500 -22.46 -15.48 7.16
N THR A 501 -22.93 -14.48 6.42
CA THR A 501 -23.90 -14.65 5.36
C THR A 501 -23.42 -13.92 4.12
N MET A 502 -23.58 -14.54 2.97
CA MET A 502 -23.27 -13.91 1.69
C MET A 502 -24.14 -14.53 0.59
N PRO A 503 -24.94 -13.74 -0.13
CA PRO A 503 -25.66 -14.27 -1.27
C PRO A 503 -24.71 -14.53 -2.44
N ILE A 504 -25.01 -15.55 -3.24
CA ILE A 504 -24.25 -15.88 -4.45
C ILE A 504 -25.18 -16.12 -5.64
N LYS A 505 -24.65 -15.94 -6.84
CA LYS A 505 -25.31 -16.37 -8.08
C LYS A 505 -24.96 -17.82 -8.38
N VAL A 506 -25.96 -18.59 -8.75
CA VAL A 506 -25.83 -19.93 -9.31
C VAL A 506 -26.64 -20.01 -10.60
N LEU A 507 -26.21 -20.85 -11.53
CA LEU A 507 -27.00 -21.22 -12.70
C LEU A 507 -27.57 -22.62 -12.44
N ILE A 508 -28.90 -22.73 -12.43
CA ILE A 508 -29.63 -24.00 -12.30
C ILE A 508 -30.23 -24.31 -13.67
N ASN A 509 -29.77 -25.39 -14.31
CA ASN A 509 -30.15 -25.73 -15.68
C ASN A 509 -29.97 -24.56 -16.68
N GLY A 510 -28.95 -23.73 -16.48
CA GLY A 510 -28.68 -22.54 -17.29
C GLY A 510 -29.46 -21.27 -16.91
N GLU A 511 -30.41 -21.35 -15.96
CA GLU A 511 -31.10 -20.16 -15.44
C GLU A 511 -30.38 -19.58 -14.22
N GLU A 512 -30.04 -18.28 -14.29
CA GLU A 512 -29.40 -17.57 -13.18
C GLU A 512 -30.36 -17.39 -12.00
N LYS A 513 -29.86 -17.67 -10.79
CA LYS A 513 -30.58 -17.49 -9.55
C LYS A 513 -29.67 -17.02 -8.42
N TRP A 514 -30.15 -16.03 -7.67
CA TRP A 514 -29.54 -15.65 -6.39
C TRP A 514 -30.00 -16.58 -5.27
N VAL A 515 -29.05 -17.05 -4.47
CA VAL A 515 -29.30 -17.81 -3.25
C VAL A 515 -28.64 -17.12 -2.07
N ASN A 516 -29.38 -16.93 -0.98
CA ASN A 516 -28.85 -16.38 0.28
C ASN A 516 -28.25 -17.54 1.06
N VAL A 517 -26.96 -17.48 1.38
CA VAL A 517 -26.27 -18.61 2.03
C VAL A 517 -25.77 -18.17 3.41
N SER A 518 -26.06 -18.99 4.42
CA SER A 518 -25.56 -18.87 5.80
C SER A 518 -24.85 -20.14 6.25
N GLU A 519 -24.38 -20.19 7.50
CA GLU A 519 -23.84 -21.40 8.13
C GLU A 519 -24.87 -22.53 8.30
N ASN A 520 -26.16 -22.20 8.23
CA ASN A 520 -27.25 -23.17 8.38
C ASN A 520 -27.65 -23.75 7.03
N TRP A 521 -28.18 -24.98 7.05
CA TRP A 521 -28.76 -25.59 5.86
C TRP A 521 -29.99 -24.81 5.40
N GLU A 522 -29.91 -24.29 4.19
CA GLU A 522 -30.99 -23.61 3.49
C GLU A 522 -31.43 -24.43 2.29
N THR A 523 -32.62 -24.17 1.76
CA THR A 523 -33.17 -24.97 0.66
C THR A 523 -33.92 -24.10 -0.33
N THR A 524 -33.69 -24.34 -1.61
CA THR A 524 -34.36 -23.68 -2.72
C THR A 524 -34.89 -24.72 -3.69
N LYS A 525 -36.14 -24.52 -4.16
CA LYS A 525 -36.74 -25.35 -5.20
C LYS A 525 -36.58 -24.71 -6.57
N ALA A 526 -36.27 -25.53 -7.56
CA ALA A 526 -36.33 -25.22 -8.98
C ALA A 526 -37.69 -25.64 -9.56
N GLY A 527 -38.07 -25.06 -10.70
CA GLY A 527 -39.31 -25.40 -11.40
C GLY A 527 -39.32 -26.82 -11.97
N GLU A 528 -38.14 -27.37 -12.21
CA GLU A 528 -37.89 -28.67 -12.82
C GLU A 528 -36.76 -29.42 -12.12
N VAL A 529 -36.50 -30.67 -12.52
CA VAL A 529 -35.39 -31.46 -11.98
C VAL A 529 -34.07 -30.77 -12.30
N ILE A 530 -33.24 -30.58 -11.29
CA ILE A 530 -31.92 -29.98 -11.44
C ILE A 530 -31.00 -31.06 -12.05
N THR A 531 -30.57 -30.81 -13.29
CA THR A 531 -29.64 -31.65 -14.03
C THR A 531 -28.25 -31.04 -14.12
N ASP A 532 -28.16 -29.72 -13.96
CA ASP A 532 -26.91 -28.97 -13.98
C ASP A 532 -26.95 -27.84 -12.93
N LEU A 533 -25.85 -27.68 -12.20
CA LEU A 533 -25.63 -26.58 -11.26
C LEU A 533 -24.24 -26.01 -11.49
N THR A 534 -24.18 -24.75 -11.89
CA THR A 534 -22.93 -23.99 -11.97
C THR A 534 -22.93 -22.89 -10.92
N ILE A 535 -21.87 -22.77 -10.15
CA ILE A 535 -21.68 -21.66 -9.21
C ILE A 535 -20.96 -20.55 -9.96
N ASP A 536 -21.45 -19.31 -9.86
CA ASP A 536 -20.84 -18.18 -10.55
C ASP A 536 -19.38 -17.99 -10.07
N PRO A 537 -18.38 -18.14 -10.97
CA PRO A 537 -16.97 -18.11 -10.59
C PRO A 537 -16.51 -16.73 -10.12
N ASN A 538 -17.32 -15.68 -10.28
CA ASN A 538 -17.00 -14.34 -9.82
C ASN A 538 -17.02 -14.20 -8.28
N PHE A 539 -17.68 -15.10 -7.55
CA PHE A 539 -17.61 -15.13 -6.09
C PHE A 539 -16.34 -15.85 -5.63
N TYR A 540 -15.58 -15.24 -4.72
CA TYR A 540 -14.38 -15.88 -4.19
C TYR A 540 -14.71 -16.86 -3.05
N ILE A 541 -15.20 -18.03 -3.45
CA ILE A 541 -15.56 -19.16 -2.59
C ILE A 541 -15.04 -20.47 -3.18
N THR A 542 -14.99 -21.52 -2.37
CA THR A 542 -14.91 -22.91 -2.87
C THR A 542 -16.29 -23.56 -2.82
N SER A 543 -16.44 -24.71 -3.44
CA SER A 543 -17.71 -25.43 -3.43
C SER A 543 -17.54 -26.93 -3.51
N LYS A 544 -18.44 -27.66 -2.85
CA LYS A 544 -18.40 -29.12 -2.80
C LYS A 544 -19.82 -29.69 -2.70
N GLU A 545 -20.13 -30.66 -3.56
CA GLU A 545 -21.32 -31.50 -3.39
C GLU A 545 -21.08 -32.49 -2.25
N VAL A 546 -22.06 -32.63 -1.35
CA VAL A 546 -21.99 -33.53 -0.19
C VAL A 546 -23.17 -34.49 -0.13
N ASP A 547 -23.00 -35.62 0.56
CA ASP A 547 -24.09 -36.53 0.85
C ASP A 547 -24.74 -36.16 2.20
N VAL A 548 -26.00 -35.70 2.20
CA VAL A 548 -26.78 -35.63 3.44
C VAL A 548 -27.38 -37.01 3.70
N ASN A 549 -26.76 -37.76 4.60
CA ASN A 549 -27.34 -38.95 5.24
C ASN A 549 -28.56 -38.59 6.09
#